data_AF-A0A432QY07-F1
#
_entry.id   AF-A0A432QY07-F1
#
_cell.length_a   1.000
_cell.length_b   1.000
_cell.length_c   1.000
_cell.angle_alpha   90.00
_cell.angle_beta   90.00
_cell.angle_gamma   90.00
#
_symmetry.space_group_name_H-M   'P 1'
#
loop_
_entity.id
_entity.type
_entity.pdbx_description
1 polymer ?
#
loop_
_entity_poly.entity_id
_entity_poly.type
_entity_poly.pdbx_seq_one_letter_code
_entity_poly.pdbx_strand_id
1 'polypeptide(L)'
;MRSIFSIEELRSIFNFPGKDKRLEKVAVEFEAIFLQKLLSELSSSTENPFFSPQTRFWEKMYIMQIGEKMAEAGGIGLKKYIINAYKKYSG
;
A
#
# COMPACT_ATOMS: atom_id res chain seq x y z
N MET A 1 -16.38 -19.86 3.46
CA MET A 1 -15.05 -19.23 3.70
C MET A 1 -15.17 -18.36 4.93
N ARG A 2 -14.34 -18.55 5.97
CA ARG A 2 -14.27 -17.62 7.10
C ARG A 2 -13.45 -16.42 6.65
N SER A 3 -13.95 -15.21 6.87
CA SER A 3 -13.19 -13.98 6.64
C SER A 3 -11.88 -14.07 7.43
N ILE A 4 -10.75 -14.00 6.72
CA ILE A 4 -9.39 -14.10 7.30
C ILE A 4 -8.98 -12.84 8.07
N PHE A 5 -9.86 -11.84 8.08
CA PHE A 5 -9.75 -10.65 8.92
C PHE A 5 -11.07 -10.48 9.65
N SER A 6 -11.13 -10.94 10.90
CA SER A 6 -12.21 -10.57 11.80
C SER A 6 -12.03 -9.12 12.24
N ILE A 7 -13.11 -8.34 12.26
CA ILE A 7 -13.11 -6.97 12.83
C ILE A 7 -12.61 -7.00 14.29
N GLU A 8 -12.84 -8.11 14.99
CA GLU A 8 -12.36 -8.37 16.34
C GLU A 8 -10.82 -8.55 16.40
N GLU A 9 -10.24 -9.25 15.41
CA GLU A 9 -8.78 -9.38 15.29
C GLU A 9 -8.14 -8.03 15.01
N LEU A 10 -8.74 -7.24 14.09
CA LEU A 10 -8.32 -5.87 13.82
C LEU A 10 -8.37 -5.02 15.09
N ARG A 11 -9.47 -5.03 15.85
CA ARG A 11 -9.59 -4.31 17.13
C ARG A 11 -8.53 -4.72 18.16
N SER A 12 -8.25 -6.01 18.29
CA SER A 12 -7.24 -6.51 19.24
C SER A 12 -5.82 -6.04 18.90
N ILE A 13 -5.48 -5.91 17.60
CA ILE A 13 -4.19 -5.40 17.12
C ILE A 13 -3.96 -3.94 17.55
N PHE A 14 -5.04 -3.16 17.73
CA PHE A 14 -4.97 -1.73 18.01
C PHE A 14 -4.83 -1.35 19.50
N ASN A 15 -4.93 -2.30 20.44
CA ASN A 15 -4.88 -2.04 21.90
C ASN A 15 -3.52 -2.33 22.58
N PHE A 16 -2.42 -2.39 21.84
CA PHE A 16 -1.07 -2.68 22.39
C PHE A 16 -0.17 -1.44 22.52
N PRO A 17 0.76 -1.41 23.50
CA PRO A 17 1.84 -0.42 23.54
C PRO A 17 2.66 -0.52 22.24
N GLY A 18 2.71 0.56 21.46
CA GLY A 18 3.24 0.59 20.10
C GLY A 18 2.21 0.84 18.98
N LYS A 19 0.97 1.21 19.35
CA LYS A 19 -0.11 1.57 18.43
C LYS A 19 0.31 2.56 17.33
N ASP A 20 1.09 3.59 17.66
CA ASP A 20 1.54 4.59 16.69
C ASP A 20 2.51 4.00 15.64
N LYS A 21 3.47 3.17 16.07
CA LYS A 21 4.40 2.50 15.15
C LYS A 21 3.68 1.52 14.23
N ARG A 22 2.65 0.83 14.74
CA ARG A 22 1.82 -0.06 13.93
C ARG A 22 0.95 0.72 12.95
N LEU A 23 0.34 1.82 13.38
CA LEU A 23 -0.43 2.71 12.53
C LEU A 23 0.42 3.25 11.38
N GLU A 24 1.65 3.68 11.68
CA GLU A 24 2.59 4.15 10.67
C GLU A 24 2.95 3.05 9.66
N LYS A 25 3.24 1.83 10.15
CA LYS A 25 3.51 0.67 9.28
C LYS A 25 2.34 0.36 8.35
N VAL A 26 1.12 0.30 8.88
CA VAL A 26 -0.10 0.03 8.10
C VAL A 26 -0.36 1.15 7.08
N ALA A 27 -0.13 2.41 7.47
CA ALA A 27 -0.31 3.54 6.57
C ALA A 27 0.70 3.52 5.40
N VAL A 28 1.96 3.12 5.66
CA VAL A 28 2.98 2.92 4.62
C VAL A 28 2.60 1.74 3.71
N GLU A 29 2.20 0.60 4.27
CA GLU A 29 1.77 -0.57 3.49
C GLU A 29 0.57 -0.24 2.59
N PHE A 30 -0.38 0.54 3.10
CA PHE A 30 -1.52 1.01 2.30
C PHE A 30 -1.08 1.91 1.14
N GLU A 31 -0.20 2.88 1.40
CA GLU A 31 0.34 3.75 0.35
C GLU A 31 1.13 2.96 -0.70
N ALA A 32 1.87 1.92 -0.30
CA ALA A 32 2.57 1.03 -1.22
C ALA A 32 1.60 0.30 -2.16
N ILE A 33 0.55 -0.32 -1.61
CA ILE A 33 -0.48 -1.02 -2.42
C ILE A 33 -1.16 -0.04 -3.38
N PHE A 34 -1.50 1.16 -2.89
CA PHE A 34 -2.11 2.20 -3.72
C PHE A 34 -1.21 2.60 -4.89
N LEU A 35 0.07 2.88 -4.62
CA LEU A 35 1.04 3.26 -5.64
C LEU A 35 1.27 2.13 -6.65
N GLN A 36 1.39 0.88 -6.19
CA GLN A 36 1.52 -0.27 -7.09
C GLN A 36 0.34 -0.37 -8.04
N LYS A 37 -0.90 -0.21 -7.54
CA LYS A 37 -2.11 -0.24 -8.37
C LYS A 37 -2.13 0.93 -9.35
N LEU A 38 -1.87 2.14 -8.88
CA LEU A 38 -1.85 3.34 -9.71
C LEU A 38 -0.82 3.22 -10.83
N LEU A 39 0.41 2.81 -10.52
CA LEU A 39 1.47 2.62 -11.52
C LEU A 39 1.15 1.49 -12.51
N SER A 40 0.52 0.40 -12.04
CA SER A 40 0.08 -0.69 -12.93
C SER A 40 -0.98 -0.23 -13.93
N GLU A 41 -1.94 0.59 -13.50
CA GLU A 41 -2.96 1.15 -14.39
C GLU A 41 -2.38 2.20 -15.35
N LEU A 42 -1.39 2.98 -14.91
CA LEU A 42 -0.68 3.90 -15.80
C LEU A 42 0.11 3.13 -16.87
N SER A 43 0.82 2.06 -16.52
CA SER A 43 1.58 1.25 -17.48
C SER A 43 0.68 0.50 -18.46
N SER A 44 -0.49 0.02 -18.02
CA SER A 44 -1.42 -0.70 -18.88
C SER A 44 -2.04 0.19 -19.96
N SER A 45 -2.17 1.49 -19.69
CA SER A 45 -2.65 2.48 -20.68
C SER A 45 -1.70 2.67 -21.88
N THR A 46 -0.46 2.22 -21.76
CA THR A 46 0.59 2.32 -22.79
C THR A 46 1.14 0.95 -23.19
N GLU A 47 0.29 -0.08 -23.26
CA GLU A 47 0.73 -1.43 -23.62
C GLU A 47 1.55 -1.45 -24.92
N ASN A 48 2.83 -1.77 -24.79
CA ASN A 48 3.75 -1.85 -25.92
C ASN A 48 3.56 -3.21 -26.63
N PRO A 49 3.14 -3.24 -27.91
CA PRO A 49 2.89 -4.49 -28.63
C PRO A 49 4.16 -5.33 -28.86
N PHE A 50 5.34 -4.74 -28.72
CA PHE A 50 6.63 -5.43 -28.86
C PHE A 50 7.09 -6.11 -27.56
N PHE A 51 6.38 -5.94 -26.44
CA PHE A 51 6.77 -6.58 -25.19
C PHE A 51 6.44 -8.07 -25.21
N SER A 52 7.45 -8.88 -24.88
CA SER A 52 7.28 -10.30 -24.63
C SER A 52 6.56 -10.54 -23.29
N PRO A 53 5.95 -11.72 -23.06
CA PRO A 53 5.42 -12.10 -21.75
C PRO A 53 6.45 -11.97 -20.62
N GLN A 54 7.72 -12.28 -20.90
CA GLN A 54 8.82 -12.15 -19.95
C GLN A 54 9.10 -10.68 -19.61
N THR A 55 9.06 -9.79 -20.61
CA THR A 55 9.20 -8.35 -20.40
C THR A 55 8.09 -7.82 -19.49
N ARG A 56 6.83 -8.22 -19.74
CA ARG A 56 5.69 -7.86 -18.90
C ARG A 56 5.80 -8.37 -17.47
N PHE A 57 6.40 -9.55 -17.27
CA PHE A 57 6.67 -10.06 -15.92
C PHE A 57 7.66 -9.15 -15.17
N TRP A 58 8.76 -8.77 -15.80
CA TRP A 58 9.76 -7.90 -15.18
C TRP A 58 9.25 -6.49 -14.93
N GLU A 59 8.42 -5.96 -15.82
CA GLU A 59 7.72 -4.68 -15.62
C GLU A 59 6.83 -4.71 -14.38
N LYS A 60 6.03 -5.76 -14.20
CA LYS A 60 5.20 -5.93 -12.99
C LYS A 60 6.04 -6.01 -11.72
N MET A 61 7.15 -6.75 -11.76
CA MET A 61 8.07 -6.84 -10.63
C MET A 61 8.72 -5.50 -10.30
N TYR A 62 9.10 -4.74 -11.33
CA TYR A 62 9.63 -3.39 -11.18
C TYR A 62 8.61 -2.45 -10.53
N ILE A 63 7.36 -2.46 -11.02
CA ILE A 63 6.26 -1.65 -10.47
C ILE A 63 6.00 -2.00 -9.00
N MET A 64 6.06 -3.28 -8.65
CA MET A 64 5.89 -3.72 -7.26
C MET A 64 6.96 -3.12 -6.33
N GLN A 65 8.24 -3.27 -6.71
CA GLN A 65 9.36 -2.79 -5.90
C GLN A 65 9.41 -1.26 -5.82
N ILE A 66 9.15 -0.56 -6.93
CA ILE A 66 9.18 0.90 -6.92
C ILE A 66 8.03 1.47 -6.09
N GLY A 67 6.84 0.88 -6.13
CA GLY A 67 5.72 1.29 -5.29
C GLY A 67 6.04 1.18 -3.79
N GLU A 68 6.70 0.10 -3.37
CA GLU A 68 7.18 -0.07 -1.98
C GLU A 68 8.21 1.01 -1.62
N LYS A 69 9.25 1.20 -2.44
CA LYS A 69 10.31 2.18 -2.17
C LYS A 69 9.78 3.61 -2.15
N MET A 70 8.83 3.93 -3.03
CA MET A 70 8.17 5.24 -3.04
C MET A 70 7.38 5.47 -1.76
N ALA A 71 6.57 4.49 -1.32
CA ALA A 71 5.79 4.62 -0.08
C ALA A 71 6.69 4.78 1.16
N GLU A 72 7.77 3.99 1.25
CA GLU A 72 8.80 4.11 2.29
C GLU A 72 9.36 5.55 2.33
N ALA A 73 9.76 6.09 1.17
CA ALA A 73 10.27 7.47 1.03
C ALA A 73 9.22 8.57 1.30
N GLY A 74 7.93 8.22 1.39
CA GLY A 74 6.83 9.13 1.68
C GLY A 74 5.94 9.48 0.49
N GLY A 75 6.23 8.89 -0.67
CA GLY A 75 5.31 8.74 -1.79
C GLY A 75 4.59 10.02 -2.17
N ILE A 76 3.26 9.93 -2.21
CA ILE A 76 2.34 11.03 -2.53
C ILE A 76 1.76 11.66 -1.25
N GLY A 77 2.20 11.21 -0.07
CA GLY A 77 1.76 11.71 1.23
C GLY A 77 0.51 11.04 1.78
N LEU A 78 0.09 9.91 1.19
CA LEU A 78 -1.12 9.20 1.62
C LEU A 78 -0.98 8.66 3.05
N LYS A 79 0.21 8.19 3.44
CA LYS A 79 0.48 7.74 4.81
C LYS A 79 0.20 8.84 5.84
N LYS A 80 0.64 10.07 5.54
CA LYS A 80 0.46 11.23 6.43
C LYS A 80 -1.02 11.56 6.57
N TYR A 81 -1.74 11.53 5.45
CA TYR A 81 -3.19 11.74 5.44
C TYR A 81 -3.92 10.72 6.32
N ILE A 82 -3.63 9.42 6.15
CA ILE A 82 -4.26 8.34 6.92
C ILE A 82 -4.01 8.50 8.42
N ILE A 83 -2.75 8.75 8.81
CA ILE A 83 -2.38 8.95 10.22
C ILE A 83 -3.13 10.15 10.81
N ASN A 84 -3.19 11.26 10.08
CA ASN A 84 -3.87 12.48 10.54
C ASN A 84 -5.39 12.27 10.64
N ALA A 85 -6.01 11.62 9.65
CA ALA A 85 -7.42 11.29 9.67
C ALA A 85 -7.76 10.37 10.84
N TYR A 86 -6.95 9.33 11.08
CA TYR A 86 -7.14 8.42 12.20
C TYR A 86 -7.07 9.16 13.54
N LYS A 87 -6.07 10.02 13.74
CA LYS A 87 -5.94 10.82 14.96
C LYS A 87 -7.12 11.78 15.17
N LYS A 88 -7.67 12.34 14.09
CA LYS A 88 -8.81 13.27 14.15
C LYS A 88 -10.12 12.59 14.56
N TYR A 89 -10.36 11.36 14.12
CA TYR A 89 -11.65 10.67 14.32
C TYR A 89 -11.63 9.58 15.38
N SER A 90 -10.46 9.19 15.86
CA SER A 90 -10.29 8.13 16.87
C SER A 90 -10.04 8.66 18.29
N GLY A 91 -10.04 9.99 18.48
CA GLY A 91 -10.06 10.67 19.78
C GLY A 91 -11.37 11.41 19.96
#